data_AF-A0A1Q8A7E3-F1
#
_entry.id   AF-A0A1Q8A7E3-F1
#
_cell.length_a   1.000
_cell.length_b   1.000
_cell.length_c   1.000
_cell.angle_alpha   90.00
_cell.angle_beta   90.00
_cell.angle_gamma   90.00
#
_symmetry.space_group_name_H-M   'P 1'
#
loop_
_entity.id
_entity.type
_entity.pdbx_description
1 polymer ?
#
loop_
_entity_poly.entity_id
_entity_poly.type
_entity_poly.pdbx_seq_one_letter_code
_entity_poly.pdbx_strand_id
1 'polypeptide(L)'
;MQIEIDDRVVQLLALHQLMAVDLRLVLAVSRINNDLERIGDQAVNIAQSAQRILRHPRVKPYVDLPRMSELAEGMVRDALTAVVQRDVEMAQKILRTDDEVDRLRDQMFRELLTYMMGDSAVVFPAFELILVVKNLERIGDHATNIAEDVIYIVAGQDVRHPTVDRR
;
A
#
# COMPACT_ATOMS: atom_id res chain seq x y z
N MET A 1 -17.54 -0.38 -8.61
CA MET A 1 -16.33 0.13 -9.28
C MET A 1 -15.41 -1.01 -9.73
N GLN A 2 -14.96 -1.91 -8.84
CA GLN A 2 -14.11 -3.06 -9.20
C GLN A 2 -14.68 -3.90 -10.36
N ILE A 3 -15.90 -4.44 -10.16
CA ILE A 3 -16.60 -5.29 -11.14
C ILE A 3 -16.74 -4.60 -12.51
N GLU A 4 -17.03 -3.30 -12.51
CA GLU A 4 -17.24 -2.53 -13.74
C GLU A 4 -15.93 -2.38 -14.56
N ILE A 5 -14.81 -2.18 -13.87
CA ILE A 5 -13.49 -2.11 -14.52
C ILE A 5 -13.07 -3.49 -15.02
N ASP A 6 -13.29 -4.55 -14.23
CA ASP A 6 -12.98 -5.92 -14.66
C ASP A 6 -13.82 -6.35 -15.87
N ASP A 7 -15.11 -6.02 -15.90
CA ASP A 7 -15.98 -6.25 -17.06
C ASP A 7 -15.47 -5.49 -18.29
N ARG A 8 -14.98 -4.26 -18.10
CA ARG A 8 -14.40 -3.45 -19.19
C ARG A 8 -13.12 -4.05 -19.73
N VAL A 9 -12.28 -4.60 -18.85
CA VAL A 9 -11.06 -5.34 -19.21
C VAL A 9 -11.43 -6.55 -20.07
N VAL A 10 -12.41 -7.35 -19.65
CA VAL A 10 -12.89 -8.51 -20.42
C VAL A 10 -13.44 -8.10 -21.79
N GLN A 11 -14.23 -7.03 -21.86
CA GLN A 11 -14.75 -6.51 -23.13
C GLN A 11 -13.62 -6.08 -24.08
N LEU A 12 -12.60 -5.37 -23.58
CA LEU A 12 -11.47 -4.94 -24.39
C LEU A 12 -10.69 -6.13 -24.95
N LEU A 13 -10.44 -7.14 -24.12
CA LEU A 13 -9.77 -8.38 -24.53
C LEU A 13 -10.58 -9.19 -25.56
N ALA A 14 -11.91 -9.21 -25.42
CA ALA A 14 -12.79 -9.97 -26.30
C ALA A 14 -13.04 -9.30 -27.65
N LEU A 15 -13.08 -7.96 -27.68
CA LEU A 15 -13.52 -7.19 -28.86
C LEU A 15 -12.37 -6.63 -29.70
N HIS A 16 -11.14 -6.58 -29.18
CA HIS A 16 -10.01 -5.94 -29.86
C HIS A 16 -8.77 -6.84 -29.90
N GLN A 17 -8.01 -6.76 -30.99
CA GLN A 17 -6.64 -7.28 -31.02
C GLN A 17 -5.70 -6.23 -30.42
N LEU A 18 -5.33 -6.41 -29.16
CA LEU A 18 -4.39 -5.52 -28.47
C LEU A 18 -2.96 -5.85 -28.85
N MET A 19 -2.15 -4.81 -29.10
CA MET A 19 -0.70 -4.97 -29.20
C MET A 19 -0.09 -5.23 -27.83
N ALA A 20 1.14 -5.74 -27.79
CA ALA A 20 1.77 -6.20 -26.55
C ALA A 20 1.75 -5.17 -25.41
N VAL A 21 1.96 -3.88 -25.69
CA VAL A 21 1.94 -2.81 -24.69
C VAL A 21 0.53 -2.56 -24.16
N ASP A 22 -0.48 -2.54 -25.05
CA ASP A 22 -1.87 -2.31 -24.66
C ASP A 22 -2.44 -3.49 -23.87
N LEU A 23 -2.03 -4.72 -24.22
CA LEU A 23 -2.36 -5.91 -23.46
C LEU A 23 -1.77 -5.86 -22.04
N ARG A 24 -0.49 -5.48 -21.90
CA ARG A 24 0.14 -5.32 -20.58
C ARG A 24 -0.58 -4.26 -19.74
N LEU A 25 -0.94 -3.14 -20.35
CA LEU A 25 -1.70 -2.09 -19.67
C LEU A 25 -3.04 -2.59 -19.16
N VAL A 26 -3.84 -3.24 -20.02
CA VAL A 26 -5.17 -3.75 -19.66
C VAL A 26 -5.08 -4.78 -18.52
N LEU A 27 -4.08 -5.67 -18.54
CA LEU A 27 -3.85 -6.63 -17.47
C LEU A 27 -3.39 -5.97 -16.17
N ALA A 28 -2.53 -4.95 -16.25
CA ALA A 28 -2.07 -4.20 -15.09
C ALA A 28 -3.22 -3.39 -14.45
N VAL A 29 -4.12 -2.81 -15.25
CA VAL A 29 -5.28 -2.07 -14.74
C VAL A 29 -6.14 -2.94 -13.82
N SER A 30 -6.40 -4.20 -14.17
CA SER A 30 -7.19 -5.09 -13.30
C SER A 30 -6.49 -5.37 -11.97
N ARG A 31 -5.16 -5.53 -11.97
CA ARG A 31 -4.36 -5.70 -10.73
C ARG A 31 -4.35 -4.44 -9.87
N ILE A 32 -4.03 -3.30 -10.47
CA ILE A 32 -4.02 -1.98 -9.80
C ILE A 32 -5.38 -1.69 -9.16
N ASN A 33 -6.48 -2.05 -9.84
CA ASN A 33 -7.83 -1.90 -9.32
C ASN A 33 -8.03 -2.70 -8.02
N ASN A 34 -7.53 -3.94 -7.98
CA ASN A 34 -7.55 -4.76 -6.77
C ASN A 34 -6.72 -4.13 -5.64
N ASP A 35 -5.51 -3.66 -5.92
CA ASP A 35 -4.67 -2.99 -4.92
C ASP A 35 -5.36 -1.73 -4.36
N LEU A 36 -6.06 -0.95 -5.20
CA LEU A 36 -6.85 0.21 -4.78
C LEU A 36 -8.01 -0.17 -3.85
N GLU A 37 -8.74 -1.25 -4.15
CA GLU A 37 -9.79 -1.78 -3.28
C GLU A 37 -9.21 -2.15 -1.90
N ARG A 38 -8.06 -2.82 -1.88
CA ARG A 38 -7.38 -3.24 -0.64
C ARG A 38 -6.85 -2.07 0.18
N ILE A 39 -6.37 -1.00 -0.47
CA ILE A 39 -6.04 0.27 0.19
C ILE A 39 -7.29 0.86 0.87
N GLY A 40 -8.43 0.85 0.17
CA GLY A 40 -9.72 1.25 0.73
C GLY A 40 -10.10 0.46 1.99
N ASP A 41 -9.94 -0.86 1.94
CA ASP A 41 -10.17 -1.73 3.10
C ASP A 41 -9.26 -1.40 4.29
N GLN A 42 -7.97 -1.13 4.04
CA GLN A 42 -7.05 -0.71 5.11
C GLN A 42 -7.49 0.62 5.73
N ALA A 43 -7.94 1.58 4.91
CA ALA A 43 -8.45 2.87 5.40
C ALA A 43 -9.71 2.69 6.28
N VAL A 44 -10.62 1.79 5.91
CA VAL A 44 -11.78 1.43 6.74
C VAL A 44 -11.34 0.82 8.08
N ASN A 45 -10.36 -0.09 8.06
CA ASN A 45 -9.83 -0.71 9.27
C ASN A 45 -9.19 0.33 10.21
N ILE A 46 -8.43 1.30 9.66
CA ILE A 46 -7.85 2.42 10.41
C ILE A 46 -8.95 3.25 11.07
N ALA A 47 -9.99 3.62 10.33
CA ALA A 47 -11.11 4.42 10.86
C ALA A 47 -11.82 3.70 12.02
N GLN A 48 -12.02 2.38 11.90
CA GLN A 48 -12.61 1.57 12.95
C GLN A 48 -11.72 1.46 14.20
N SER A 49 -10.40 1.24 14.01
CA SER A 49 -9.43 1.25 15.12
C SER A 49 -9.38 2.61 15.82
N ALA A 50 -9.41 3.71 15.07
CA ALA A 50 -9.46 5.06 15.64
C ALA A 50 -10.66 5.25 16.57
N GLN A 51 -11.85 4.78 16.18
CA GLN A 51 -13.04 4.82 17.04
C GLN A 51 -12.88 4.00 18.33
N ARG A 52 -12.17 2.87 18.28
CA ARG A 52 -11.89 2.05 19.47
C ARG A 52 -10.89 2.76 20.38
N ILE A 53 -9.82 3.32 19.83
CA ILE A 53 -8.79 4.07 20.57
C ILE A 53 -9.40 5.26 21.33
N LEU A 54 -10.32 6.00 20.71
CA LEU A 54 -10.95 7.19 21.31
C LEU A 54 -11.75 6.90 22.60
N ARG A 55 -12.06 5.63 22.89
CA ARG A 55 -12.75 5.21 24.12
C ARG A 55 -11.81 5.05 25.32
N HIS A 56 -10.51 5.23 25.13
CA HIS A 56 -9.49 5.02 26.14
C HIS A 56 -8.61 6.26 26.34
N PRO A 57 -7.94 6.38 27.50
CA PRO A 57 -6.88 7.37 27.67
C PRO A 57 -5.81 7.22 26.59
N ARG A 58 -5.22 8.36 26.23
CA ARG A 58 -4.16 8.41 25.23
C ARG A 58 -2.92 7.67 25.75
N VAL A 59 -2.44 6.69 24.97
CA VAL A 59 -1.25 5.89 25.30
C VAL A 59 0.03 6.74 25.29
N LYS A 60 0.19 7.55 24.23
CA LYS A 60 1.39 8.34 23.98
C LYS A 60 1.12 9.53 23.03
N PRO A 61 2.03 10.51 22.95
CA PRO A 61 2.04 11.48 21.85
C PRO A 61 2.20 10.79 20.48
N TYR A 62 1.43 11.25 19.48
CA TYR A 62 1.42 10.65 18.14
C TYR A 62 2.30 11.48 17.20
N VAL A 63 3.62 11.39 17.37
CA VAL A 63 4.58 12.12 16.52
C VAL A 63 4.88 11.33 15.25
N ASP A 64 5.19 10.03 15.39
CA ASP A 64 5.57 9.18 14.25
C ASP A 64 4.37 8.71 13.42
N LEU A 65 3.18 8.58 14.04
CA LEU A 65 1.99 8.07 13.35
C LEU A 65 1.53 8.99 12.20
N PRO A 66 1.40 10.33 12.39
CA PRO A 66 1.10 11.24 11.27
C PRO A 66 2.16 11.19 10.17
N ARG A 67 3.44 11.11 10.53
CA ARG A 67 4.55 11.02 9.55
C ARG A 67 4.43 9.76 8.69
N MET A 68 4.16 8.61 9.30
CA MET A 68 3.95 7.36 8.57
C MET A 68 2.71 7.44 7.66
N SER A 69 1.65 8.11 8.12
CA SER A 69 0.44 8.34 7.32
C SER A 69 0.72 9.21 6.09
N GLU A 70 1.49 10.29 6.24
CA GLU A 70 1.86 11.18 5.14
C GLU A 70 2.73 10.45 4.09
N LEU A 71 3.65 9.59 4.53
CA LEU A 71 4.46 8.76 3.65
C LEU A 71 3.59 7.76 2.86
N ALA A 72 2.72 7.01 3.54
CA ALA A 72 1.84 6.03 2.88
C ALA A 72 0.89 6.70 1.89
N GLU A 73 0.29 7.85 2.25
CA GLU A 73 -0.57 8.61 1.34
C GLU A 73 0.21 9.16 0.13
N GLY A 74 1.43 9.63 0.37
CA GLY A 74 2.35 10.07 -0.67
C GLY A 74 2.70 8.94 -1.64
N MET A 75 2.99 7.73 -1.14
CA MET A 75 3.27 6.56 -1.97
C MET A 75 2.10 6.21 -2.88
N VAL A 76 0.86 6.21 -2.36
CA VAL A 76 -0.34 5.95 -3.18
C VAL A 76 -0.51 7.01 -4.26
N ARG A 77 -0.32 8.28 -3.92
CA ARG A 77 -0.43 9.40 -4.86
C ARG A 77 0.62 9.32 -5.97
N ASP A 78 1.86 9.06 -5.60
CA ASP A 78 2.98 8.90 -6.53
C ASP A 78 2.75 7.66 -7.40
N ALA A 79 2.23 6.55 -6.85
CA ALA A 79 1.94 5.33 -7.61
C ALA A 79 0.90 5.58 -8.71
N LEU A 80 -0.20 6.25 -8.37
CA LEU A 80 -1.24 6.60 -9.35
C LEU A 80 -0.73 7.59 -10.41
N THR A 81 0.12 8.54 -10.00
CA THR A 81 0.76 9.48 -10.93
C THR A 81 1.68 8.73 -11.90
N ALA A 82 2.48 7.79 -11.39
CA ALA A 82 3.38 6.95 -12.18
C ALA A 82 2.62 6.09 -13.20
N VAL A 83 1.45 5.56 -12.84
CA VAL A 83 0.58 4.81 -13.78
C VAL A 83 0.14 5.69 -14.95
N VAL A 84 -0.37 6.89 -14.66
CA VAL A 84 -0.88 7.82 -15.68
C VAL A 84 0.24 8.31 -16.60
N GLN A 85 1.40 8.64 -16.02
CA GLN A 85 2.54 9.20 -16.73
C GLN A 85 3.47 8.14 -17.33
N ARG A 86 3.27 6.86 -16.97
CA ARG A 86 4.20 5.76 -17.28
C ARG A 86 5.62 6.04 -16.80
N ASP A 87 5.72 6.62 -15.60
CA ASP A 87 6.99 7.09 -15.02
C ASP A 87 7.66 6.00 -14.18
N VAL A 88 8.70 5.39 -14.76
CA VAL A 88 9.50 4.33 -14.12
C VAL A 88 10.38 4.87 -12.99
N GLU A 89 10.86 6.11 -13.08
CA GLU A 89 11.72 6.70 -12.06
C GLU A 89 10.92 6.99 -10.78
N MET A 90 9.71 7.49 -10.94
CA MET A 90 8.75 7.66 -9.85
C MET A 90 8.38 6.32 -9.22
N ALA A 91 8.11 5.29 -10.04
CA ALA A 91 7.87 3.93 -9.55
C ALA A 91 9.02 3.41 -8.68
N GLN A 92 10.27 3.56 -9.13
CA GLN A 92 11.45 3.15 -8.36
C GLN A 92 11.63 3.95 -7.06
N LYS A 93 11.20 5.22 -7.03
CA LYS A 93 11.24 6.03 -5.80
C LYS A 93 10.26 5.52 -4.75
N ILE A 94 9.10 5.02 -5.16
CA ILE A 94 8.11 4.43 -4.25
C ILE A 94 8.69 3.23 -3.54
N LEU A 95 9.36 2.32 -4.27
CA LEU A 95 10.04 1.14 -3.70
C LEU A 95 11.04 1.52 -2.59
N ARG A 96 11.75 2.65 -2.73
CA ARG A 96 12.68 3.15 -1.70
C ARG A 96 11.99 3.83 -0.52
N THR A 97 10.81 4.40 -0.74
CA THR A 97 10.02 5.04 0.31
C THR A 97 9.43 3.98 1.25
N ASP A 98 9.11 2.80 0.71
CA ASP A 98 8.61 1.65 1.47
C ASP A 98 9.55 1.24 2.62
N ASP A 99 10.87 1.22 2.37
CA ASP A 99 11.90 0.99 3.40
C ASP A 99 11.82 2.00 4.58
N GLU A 100 11.32 3.22 4.35
CA GLU A 100 11.10 4.19 5.42
C GLU A 100 9.82 3.89 6.21
N VAL A 101 8.76 3.46 5.54
CA VAL A 101 7.49 3.04 6.17
C VAL A 101 7.73 1.83 7.08
N ASP A 102 8.48 0.84 6.60
CA ASP A 102 8.86 -0.36 7.36
C ASP A 102 9.65 -0.02 8.64
N ARG A 103 10.62 0.89 8.52
CA ARG A 103 11.42 1.35 9.68
C ARG A 103 10.56 2.05 10.73
N LEU A 104 9.61 2.89 10.29
CA LEU A 104 8.68 3.57 11.18
C LEU A 104 7.73 2.57 11.86
N ARG A 105 7.22 1.58 11.13
CA ARG A 105 6.39 0.48 11.67
C ARG A 105 7.12 -0.21 12.82
N ASP A 106 8.36 -0.63 12.58
CA ASP A 106 9.17 -1.36 13.55
C ASP A 106 9.52 -0.52 14.78
N GLN A 107 9.83 0.77 14.58
CA GLN A 107 10.06 1.70 15.67
C GLN A 107 8.82 1.83 16.56
N MET A 108 7.66 2.12 15.96
CA MET A 108 6.41 2.29 16.68
C MET A 108 5.97 1.01 17.40
N PHE A 109 6.19 -0.15 16.79
CA PHE A 109 5.89 -1.44 17.43
C PHE A 109 6.69 -1.63 18.72
N ARG A 110 8.01 -1.41 18.68
CA ARG A 110 8.89 -1.50 19.87
C ARG A 110 8.50 -0.50 20.95
N GLU A 111 8.17 0.72 20.55
CA GLU A 111 7.73 1.78 21.46
C GLU A 111 6.42 1.38 22.17
N LEU A 112 5.42 0.91 21.42
CA LEU A 112 4.12 0.49 21.97
C LEU A 112 4.25 -0.73 22.90
N LEU A 113 5.14 -1.69 22.60
CA LEU A 113 5.47 -2.78 23.53
C LEU A 113 5.97 -2.25 24.88
N THR A 114 6.84 -1.24 24.85
CA THR A 114 7.40 -0.64 26.08
C THR A 114 6.30 -0.01 26.94
N TYR A 115 5.34 0.69 26.33
CA TYR A 115 4.17 1.23 27.04
C TYR A 115 3.32 0.13 27.68
N MET A 116 3.07 -0.96 26.95
CA MET A 116 2.27 -2.09 27.46
C MET A 116 2.96 -2.85 28.60
N MET A 117 4.29 -2.92 28.61
CA MET A 117 5.05 -3.50 29.72
C MET A 117 5.04 -2.60 30.97
N GLY A 118 4.93 -1.29 30.80
CA GLY A 118 4.91 -0.31 31.90
C GLY A 118 3.54 -0.14 32.56
N ASP A 119 2.45 -0.31 31.80
CA ASP A 119 1.08 -0.15 32.31
C ASP A 119 0.11 -1.10 31.57
N SER A 120 -0.53 -2.00 32.31
CA SER A 120 -1.50 -2.95 31.74
C SER A 120 -2.81 -2.27 31.33
N ALA A 121 -3.12 -1.07 31.86
CA ALA A 121 -4.33 -0.33 31.51
C ALA A 121 -4.31 0.21 30.07
N VAL A 122 -3.13 0.36 29.47
CA VAL A 122 -2.98 0.86 28.09
C VAL A 122 -2.82 -0.24 27.04
N VAL A 123 -2.85 -1.52 27.43
CA VAL A 123 -2.64 -2.66 26.52
C VAL A 123 -3.62 -2.64 25.34
N PHE A 124 -4.91 -2.45 25.62
CA PHE A 124 -5.91 -2.43 24.56
C PHE A 124 -5.73 -1.28 23.55
N PRO A 125 -5.67 0.01 23.96
CA PRO A 125 -5.46 1.10 23.00
C PRO A 125 -4.08 1.04 22.33
N ALA A 126 -3.04 0.50 22.98
CA ALA A 126 -1.73 0.30 22.36
C ALA A 126 -1.77 -0.78 21.27
N PHE A 127 -2.50 -1.87 21.51
CA PHE A 127 -2.72 -2.90 20.50
C PHE A 127 -3.50 -2.36 19.29
N GLU A 128 -4.55 -1.56 19.50
CA GLU A 128 -5.26 -0.92 18.39
C GLU A 128 -4.36 0.04 17.59
N LEU A 129 -3.43 0.76 18.25
CA LEU A 129 -2.43 1.57 17.55
C LEU A 129 -1.48 0.71 16.70
N ILE A 130 -1.07 -0.48 17.18
CA ILE A 130 -0.29 -1.43 16.37
C ILE A 130 -1.07 -1.84 15.12
N LEU A 131 -2.37 -2.09 15.23
CA LEU A 131 -3.21 -2.41 14.07
C LEU A 131 -3.28 -1.25 13.07
N VAL A 132 -3.39 0.00 13.54
CA VAL A 132 -3.34 1.18 12.65
C VAL A 132 -2.01 1.25 11.91
N VAL A 133 -0.90 1.09 12.62
CA VAL A 133 0.45 1.10 12.04
C VAL A 133 0.62 0.01 10.98
N LYS A 134 0.13 -1.20 11.27
CA LYS A 134 0.15 -2.31 10.31
C LYS A 134 -0.71 -2.04 9.07
N ASN A 135 -1.87 -1.40 9.23
CA ASN A 135 -2.71 -1.05 8.09
C ASN A 135 -2.07 0.06 7.23
N LEU A 136 -1.31 0.99 7.83
CA LEU A 136 -0.54 1.99 7.08
C LEU A 136 0.60 1.35 6.28
N GLU A 137 1.31 0.38 6.85
CA GLU A 137 2.34 -0.38 6.12
C GLU A 137 1.74 -1.13 4.94
N ARG A 138 0.62 -1.84 5.12
CA ARG A 138 -0.09 -2.48 4.02
C ARG A 138 -0.55 -1.53 2.91
N ILE A 139 -0.86 -0.28 3.24
CA ILE A 139 -1.16 0.74 2.21
C ILE A 139 0.10 1.04 1.39
N GLY A 140 1.26 1.13 2.06
CA GLY A 140 2.58 1.19 1.42
C GLY A 140 2.84 0.00 0.50
N ASP A 141 2.65 -1.23 0.98
CA ASP A 141 2.81 -2.47 0.20
C ASP A 141 1.97 -2.43 -1.09
N HIS A 142 0.70 -2.03 -0.99
CA HIS A 142 -0.18 -1.92 -2.15
C HIS A 142 0.26 -0.82 -3.12
N ALA A 143 0.81 0.29 -2.63
CA ALA A 143 1.41 1.31 -3.49
C ALA A 143 2.67 0.79 -4.21
N THR A 144 3.49 -0.02 -3.53
CA THR A 144 4.65 -0.70 -4.10
C THR A 144 4.23 -1.67 -5.21
N ASN A 145 3.19 -2.49 -5.01
CA ASN A 145 2.65 -3.38 -6.06
C ASN A 145 2.24 -2.60 -7.32
N ILE A 146 1.54 -1.46 -7.14
CA ILE A 146 1.14 -0.59 -8.25
C ILE A 146 2.37 -0.03 -8.97
N ALA A 147 3.41 0.38 -8.24
CA ALA A 147 4.66 0.85 -8.81
C ALA A 147 5.38 -0.24 -9.63
N GLU A 148 5.41 -1.48 -9.14
CA GLU A 148 5.95 -2.62 -9.89
C GLU A 148 5.18 -2.88 -11.18
N ASP A 149 3.86 -2.72 -11.16
CA ASP A 149 3.02 -2.82 -12.36
C ASP A 149 3.33 -1.72 -13.38
N VAL A 150 3.68 -0.49 -12.95
CA VAL A 150 4.18 0.57 -13.86
C VAL A 150 5.46 0.12 -14.57
N ILE A 151 6.41 -0.43 -13.82
CA ILE A 151 7.68 -0.93 -14.38
C ILE A 151 7.39 -2.04 -15.40
N TYR A 152 6.48 -2.96 -15.08
CA TYR A 152 6.06 -4.03 -15.98
C TYR A 152 5.42 -3.50 -17.28
N ILE A 153 4.52 -2.50 -17.19
CA ILE A 153 3.87 -1.90 -18.36
C ILE A 153 4.92 -1.35 -19.34
N VAL A 154 5.90 -0.60 -18.82
CA VAL A 154 6.89 0.13 -19.63
C VAL A 154 8.03 -0.77 -20.09
N ALA A 155 8.72 -1.42 -19.16
CA ALA A 155 9.93 -2.20 -19.44
C ALA A 155 9.63 -3.62 -19.92
N GLY A 156 8.43 -4.15 -19.67
CA GLY A 156 8.11 -5.56 -19.91
C GLY A 156 8.89 -6.54 -19.03
N GLN A 157 9.63 -6.03 -18.06
CA GLN A 157 10.37 -6.81 -17.08
C GLN A 157 9.51 -7.00 -15.84
N ASP A 158 9.37 -8.26 -15.42
CA ASP A 158 8.71 -8.57 -14.16
C ASP A 158 9.73 -8.40 -13.04
N VAL A 159 9.71 -7.24 -12.39
CA VAL A 159 10.59 -6.92 -11.25
C VAL A 159 10.09 -7.53 -9.93
N ARG A 160 8.87 -8.08 -9.92
CA ARG A 160 8.23 -8.71 -8.74
C ARG A 160 8.92 -10.02 -8.34
N HIS A 161 9.60 -10.64 -9.32
CA HIS A 161 10.45 -11.80 -9.12
C HIS A 161 11.78 -11.57 -9.83
N PRO A 162 12.88 -11.18 -9.13
CA PRO A 162 14.20 -11.27 -9.72
C PRO A 162 14.36 -12.73 -10.15
N THR A 163 14.49 -12.96 -11.46
CA THR A 163 14.62 -14.29 -12.04
C THR A 163 15.64 -15.06 -11.23
N VAL A 164 15.19 -16.04 -10.44
CA VAL A 164 16.05 -17.12 -9.99
C VAL A 164 16.47 -17.78 -11.29
N ASP A 165 17.69 -17.48 -11.73
CA ASP A 165 18.33 -18.01 -12.93
C ASP A 165 18.32 -19.54 -12.82
N ARG A 166 17.24 -20.17 -13.31
CA ARG A 166 17.17 -21.61 -13.51
C ARG A 166 17.89 -21.89 -14.82
N ARG A 167 19.22 -21.97 -14.73
CA ARG A 167 20.03 -22.77 -15.65
C ARG A 167 20.05 -24.22 -15.18
#